data_AF-A0AAD9GKC2-F1
#
_entry.id   AF-A0AAD9GKC2-F1
#
_cell.length_a   1.000
_cell.length_b   1.000
_cell.length_c   1.000
_cell.angle_alpha   90.00
_cell.angle_beta   90.00
_cell.angle_gamma   90.00
#
_symmetry.space_group_name_H-M   'P 1'
#
loop_
_entity.id
_entity.type
_entity.pdbx_description
1 polymer ?
#
loop_
_entity_poly.entity_id
_entity_poly.type
_entity_poly.pdbx_seq_one_letter_code
_entity_poly.pdbx_strand_id
1 'polypeptide(L)'
;MLSTTNVAKDIASFMGEHTNGEDTIVFGRNYGAVLGERLMHLNPPEVTGYVFDGIATTAWTSEYPWDTGYDDVADTFLALSQEDEEIAARFKKKGLAGAIKRLIAQFDKNPESTCAVIINSLFNNTSAGKSEPDPPSFVLRFTLGVMLLDSEMRKMIPPIVYRLNRCADQDLDILKHFTQVIQNTINPDIEDENYQSPLLDIVIYYSEMWQMSPLSMAEVKKRYADVLLSNIGLYSSTELYCAYSMEKSKPCLKFKSGKYDDTPILYKNDEYWNKRATIPTQASVLLLSGKLDGQTTNKYAEHLLNALKGDNKELIAFEHATQGTIVSTPLIPGDPKSPVCGMELLVSYIKNGGNLERMDKSCVKKMPPFNMTILTDYLYTFLATDDAYDGVYNESLSKQSGSKPSDDQSGDQSA
;
A
#
# COMPACT_ATOMS: atom_id res chain seq x y z
N MET A 1 11.43 25.27 9.40
CA MET A 1 10.10 25.05 8.74
C MET A 1 10.16 23.65 8.15
N LEU A 2 9.13 22.84 8.36
CA LEU A 2 9.10 21.45 7.90
C LEU A 2 9.13 21.39 6.35
N SER A 3 10.02 20.55 5.80
CA SER A 3 10.02 20.12 4.39
C SER A 3 10.90 18.87 4.23
N THR A 4 10.66 18.07 3.18
CA THR A 4 11.49 16.89 2.86
C THR A 4 12.98 17.25 2.75
N THR A 5 13.31 18.40 2.17
CA THR A 5 14.69 18.87 2.05
C THR A 5 15.32 19.23 3.40
N ASN A 6 14.56 19.84 4.31
CA ASN A 6 15.10 20.14 5.63
C ASN A 6 15.32 18.85 6.44
N VAL A 7 14.40 17.88 6.34
CA VAL A 7 14.62 16.55 6.93
C VAL A 7 15.86 15.86 6.33
N ALA A 8 16.05 15.92 5.01
CA ALA A 8 17.26 15.38 4.38
C ALA A 8 18.55 16.08 4.86
N LYS A 9 18.51 17.41 5.10
CA LYS A 9 19.63 18.15 5.69
C LYS A 9 19.89 17.76 7.14
N ASP A 10 18.84 17.51 7.91
CA ASP A 10 18.95 17.02 9.29
C ASP A 10 19.59 15.63 9.31
N ILE A 11 19.19 14.72 8.40
CA ILE A 11 19.82 13.40 8.24
C ILE A 11 21.30 13.54 7.84
N ALA A 12 21.63 14.39 6.86
CA ALA A 12 23.01 14.63 6.46
C ALA A 12 23.87 15.17 7.62
N SER A 13 23.32 16.10 8.41
CA SER A 13 24.01 16.68 9.57
C SER A 13 24.21 15.63 10.67
N PHE A 14 23.17 14.83 10.96
CA PHE A 14 23.25 13.73 11.91
C PHE A 14 24.34 12.74 11.53
N MET A 15 24.41 12.33 10.26
CA MET A 15 25.46 11.42 9.79
C MET A 15 26.85 12.05 9.97
N GLY A 16 27.05 13.27 9.50
CA GLY A 16 28.34 13.97 9.63
C GLY A 16 28.81 14.14 11.09
N GLU A 17 27.89 14.26 12.04
CA GLU A 17 28.21 14.39 13.47
C GLU A 17 28.40 13.04 14.18
N HIS A 18 27.73 11.98 13.74
CA HIS A 18 27.62 10.74 14.52
C HIS A 18 28.20 9.48 13.88
N THR A 19 28.50 9.47 12.57
CA THR A 19 29.11 8.30 11.92
C THR A 19 30.63 8.29 12.06
N ASN A 20 31.24 9.35 12.58
CA ASN A 20 32.70 9.50 12.69
C ASN A 20 33.46 9.30 11.36
N GLY A 21 32.81 9.60 10.23
CA GLY A 21 33.39 9.43 8.90
C GLY A 21 33.37 7.99 8.38
N GLU A 22 32.64 7.08 9.02
CA GLU A 22 32.45 5.72 8.54
C GLU A 22 31.49 5.67 7.34
N ASP A 23 31.74 4.70 6.46
CA ASP A 23 30.90 4.40 5.31
C ASP A 23 29.46 4.10 5.78
N THR A 24 28.50 4.86 5.25
CA THR A 24 27.10 4.81 5.69
C THR A 24 26.19 4.32 4.57
N ILE A 25 25.28 3.41 4.90
CA ILE A 25 24.22 2.93 4.00
C ILE A 25 22.88 3.48 4.49
N VAL A 26 22.16 4.14 3.59
CA VAL A 26 20.84 4.72 3.86
C VAL A 26 19.77 3.76 3.38
N PHE A 27 18.94 3.27 4.30
CA PHE A 27 17.77 2.45 3.98
C PHE A 27 16.49 3.31 4.04
N GLY A 28 15.70 3.31 2.97
CA GLY A 28 14.44 4.04 2.88
C GLY A 28 13.30 3.13 2.40
N ARG A 29 12.23 3.01 3.19
CA ARG A 29 11.00 2.32 2.81
C ARG A 29 9.89 3.31 2.52
N ASN A 30 9.07 3.10 1.49
CA ASN A 30 7.95 3.99 1.13
C ASN A 30 8.40 5.46 0.97
N TYR A 31 7.83 6.42 1.72
CA TYR A 31 8.27 7.82 1.74
C TYR A 31 9.76 7.99 2.08
N GLY A 32 10.35 7.06 2.84
CA GLY A 32 11.79 7.00 3.09
C GLY A 32 12.63 6.94 1.81
N ALA A 33 12.11 6.37 0.72
CA ALA A 33 12.77 6.42 -0.59
C ALA A 33 12.82 7.85 -1.15
N VAL A 34 11.76 8.65 -0.99
CA VAL A 34 11.72 10.06 -1.37
C VAL A 34 12.73 10.88 -0.56
N LEU A 35 12.86 10.60 0.75
CA LEU A 35 13.90 11.21 1.59
C LEU A 35 15.30 10.80 1.14
N GLY A 36 15.51 9.54 0.80
CA GLY A 36 16.77 9.04 0.25
C GLY A 36 17.14 9.69 -1.08
N GLU A 37 16.19 9.83 -2.01
CA GLU A 37 16.36 10.60 -3.24
C GLU A 37 16.74 12.06 -2.93
N ARG A 38 16.09 12.68 -1.94
CA ARG A 38 16.39 14.06 -1.52
C ARG A 38 17.80 14.17 -0.95
N LEU A 39 18.22 13.19 -0.15
CA LEU A 39 19.57 13.11 0.41
C LEU A 39 20.63 12.91 -0.67
N MET A 40 20.35 12.14 -1.73
CA MET A 40 21.25 12.01 -2.88
C MET A 40 21.55 13.37 -3.53
N HIS A 41 20.56 14.26 -3.64
CA HIS A 41 20.79 15.62 -4.15
C HIS A 41 21.74 16.45 -3.28
N LEU A 42 21.79 16.18 -1.98
CA LEU A 42 22.72 16.82 -1.04
C LEU A 42 24.13 16.22 -1.10
N ASN A 43 24.26 15.01 -1.64
CA ASN A 43 25.53 14.31 -1.83
C ASN A 43 26.44 14.28 -0.57
N PRO A 44 25.95 13.78 0.57
CA PRO A 44 26.78 13.60 1.76
C PRO A 44 27.95 12.66 1.46
N PRO A 45 29.20 13.03 1.80
CA PRO A 45 30.38 12.23 1.44
C PRO A 45 30.44 10.87 2.14
N GLU A 46 29.82 10.73 3.31
CA GLU A 46 29.81 9.51 4.12
C GLU A 46 28.91 8.41 3.52
N VAL A 47 27.97 8.76 2.63
CA VAL A 47 27.01 7.78 2.11
C VAL A 47 27.62 7.02 0.93
N THR A 48 27.80 5.71 1.12
CA THR A 48 28.36 4.76 0.13
C THR A 48 27.30 3.83 -0.45
N GLY A 49 26.07 3.86 0.06
CA GLY A 49 24.99 3.06 -0.49
C GLY A 49 23.61 3.56 -0.11
N TYR A 50 22.66 3.35 -1.02
CA TYR A 50 21.24 3.59 -0.81
C TYR A 50 20.48 2.30 -1.07
N VAL A 51 19.57 1.94 -0.17
CA VAL A 51 18.64 0.83 -0.37
C VAL A 51 17.22 1.35 -0.25
N PHE A 52 16.41 1.14 -1.29
CA PHE A 52 15.01 1.51 -1.29
C PHE A 52 14.12 0.28 -1.39
N ASP A 53 13.09 0.21 -0.55
CA ASP A 53 12.15 -0.91 -0.51
C ASP A 53 10.70 -0.41 -0.52
N GLY A 54 9.85 -0.93 -1.41
CA GLY A 54 8.49 -0.41 -1.60
C GLY A 54 8.53 1.08 -1.96
N ILE A 55 8.89 1.39 -3.20
CA ILE A 55 9.41 2.71 -3.57
C ILE A 55 8.29 3.71 -3.89
N ALA A 56 8.23 4.79 -3.11
CA ALA A 56 7.65 6.06 -3.55
C ALA A 56 8.73 6.92 -4.21
N THR A 57 8.34 7.75 -5.18
CA THR A 57 9.27 8.68 -5.82
C THR A 57 8.61 10.01 -6.16
N THR A 58 9.41 11.07 -6.26
CA THR A 58 8.96 12.39 -6.74
C THR A 58 9.49 12.73 -8.14
N ALA A 59 10.33 11.89 -8.74
CA ALA A 59 11.05 12.17 -9.99
C ALA A 59 10.19 12.02 -11.28
N TRP A 60 8.96 12.55 -11.29
CA TRP A 60 7.95 12.36 -12.35
C TRP A 60 8.09 13.30 -13.54
N THR A 61 8.22 12.74 -14.75
CA THR A 61 8.48 13.55 -15.94
C THR A 61 7.25 14.14 -16.62
N SER A 62 6.03 13.63 -16.39
CA SER A 62 4.85 14.23 -17.06
C SER A 62 3.44 13.78 -16.64
N GLU A 63 3.22 12.73 -15.84
CA GLU A 63 1.86 12.39 -15.36
C GLU A 63 1.99 11.49 -14.14
N TYR A 64 1.36 11.84 -13.03
CA TYR A 64 1.39 11.06 -11.79
C TYR A 64 0.31 9.96 -11.88
N PRO A 65 0.67 8.66 -11.96
CA PRO A 65 -0.25 7.60 -12.33
C PRO A 65 -0.83 6.89 -11.10
N TRP A 66 -1.30 7.65 -10.09
CA TRP A 66 -1.78 7.06 -8.83
C TRP A 66 -2.84 5.98 -9.08
N ASP A 67 -3.94 6.27 -9.80
CA ASP A 67 -5.00 5.27 -9.99
C ASP A 67 -4.59 4.09 -10.89
N THR A 68 -3.87 4.34 -11.98
CA THR A 68 -3.60 3.29 -12.98
C THR A 68 -2.67 2.18 -12.47
N GLY A 69 -1.84 2.47 -11.47
CA GLY A 69 -0.93 1.46 -10.91
C GLY A 69 -1.65 0.37 -10.11
N TYR A 70 -2.67 0.74 -9.34
CA TYR A 70 -3.43 -0.19 -8.49
C TYR A 70 -4.25 -1.17 -9.33
N ASP A 71 -4.84 -0.67 -10.43
CA ASP A 71 -5.62 -1.46 -11.37
C ASP A 71 -4.79 -2.62 -11.94
N ASP A 72 -3.54 -2.35 -12.32
CA ASP A 72 -2.67 -3.37 -12.89
C ASP A 72 -2.29 -4.46 -11.88
N VAL A 73 -2.07 -4.09 -10.60
CA VAL A 73 -1.78 -5.05 -9.53
C VAL A 73 -3.00 -5.90 -9.23
N ALA A 74 -4.18 -5.29 -9.14
CA ALA A 74 -5.44 -6.01 -8.95
C ALA A 74 -5.71 -6.97 -10.11
N ASP A 75 -5.56 -6.53 -11.35
CA ASP A 75 -5.73 -7.36 -12.54
C ASP A 75 -4.72 -8.52 -12.58
N THR A 76 -3.46 -8.25 -12.23
CA THR A 76 -2.42 -9.29 -12.13
C THR A 76 -2.78 -10.34 -11.07
N PHE A 77 -3.19 -9.92 -9.87
CA PHE A 77 -3.64 -10.82 -8.83
C PHE A 77 -4.86 -11.66 -9.25
N LEU A 78 -5.84 -11.02 -9.90
CA LEU A 78 -7.04 -11.72 -10.38
C LEU A 78 -6.72 -12.74 -11.48
N ALA A 79 -5.73 -12.45 -12.33
CA ALA A 79 -5.23 -13.38 -13.34
C ALA A 79 -4.52 -14.58 -12.69
N LEU A 80 -3.59 -14.34 -11.76
CA LEU A 80 -2.91 -15.39 -10.98
C LEU A 80 -3.90 -16.27 -10.21
N SER A 81 -4.95 -15.66 -9.66
CA SER A 81 -6.02 -16.39 -8.97
C SER A 81 -6.81 -17.33 -9.91
N GLN A 82 -6.75 -17.17 -11.23
CA GLN A 82 -7.35 -18.12 -12.18
C GLN A 82 -6.47 -19.35 -12.45
N GLU A 83 -5.17 -19.28 -12.11
CA GLU A 83 -4.24 -20.40 -12.25
C GLU A 83 -4.34 -21.38 -11.08
N ASP A 84 -4.87 -20.92 -9.94
CA ASP A 84 -5.18 -21.77 -8.79
C ASP A 84 -6.38 -22.68 -9.06
N GLU A 85 -6.19 -23.99 -8.91
CA GLU A 85 -7.18 -25.01 -9.26
C GLU A 85 -8.46 -24.91 -8.42
N GLU A 86 -8.35 -24.60 -7.12
CA GLU A 86 -9.51 -24.50 -6.23
C GLU A 86 -10.34 -23.27 -6.57
N ILE A 87 -9.69 -22.11 -6.74
CA ILE A 87 -10.36 -20.87 -7.13
C ILE A 87 -11.00 -21.04 -8.51
N ALA A 88 -10.28 -21.60 -9.49
CA ALA A 88 -10.81 -21.83 -10.83
C ALA A 88 -12.05 -22.74 -10.81
N ALA A 89 -12.04 -23.81 -10.01
CA ALA A 89 -13.17 -24.74 -9.87
C ALA A 89 -14.42 -24.04 -9.29
N ARG A 90 -14.24 -23.15 -8.30
CA ARG A 90 -15.34 -22.46 -7.63
C ARG A 90 -15.95 -21.34 -8.47
N PHE A 91 -15.12 -20.57 -9.18
CA PHE A 91 -15.57 -19.39 -9.93
C PHE A 91 -15.91 -19.65 -11.40
N LYS A 92 -15.55 -20.83 -11.93
CA LYS A 92 -15.88 -21.30 -13.27
C LYS A 92 -15.46 -20.31 -14.36
N LYS A 93 -16.10 -20.36 -15.54
CA LYS A 93 -15.72 -19.64 -16.77
C LYS A 93 -15.55 -18.12 -16.65
N LYS A 94 -16.20 -17.46 -15.68
CA LYS A 94 -16.08 -15.99 -15.52
C LYS A 94 -15.01 -15.57 -14.51
N GLY A 95 -14.42 -16.53 -13.79
CA GLY A 95 -13.39 -16.28 -12.80
C GLY A 95 -13.83 -15.40 -11.63
N LEU A 96 -12.85 -15.14 -10.75
CA LEU A 96 -13.02 -14.29 -9.57
C LEU A 96 -13.38 -12.86 -9.97
N ALA A 97 -12.68 -12.29 -10.96
CA ALA A 97 -12.96 -10.95 -11.50
C ALA A 97 -14.43 -10.80 -11.94
N GLY A 98 -14.95 -11.79 -12.66
CA GLY A 98 -16.35 -11.79 -13.10
C GLY A 98 -17.35 -11.95 -11.96
N ALA A 99 -16.97 -12.57 -10.83
CA ALA A 99 -17.80 -12.66 -9.63
C ALA A 99 -17.81 -11.35 -8.84
N ILE A 100 -16.67 -10.67 -8.72
CA ILE A 100 -16.58 -9.33 -8.13
C ILE A 100 -17.43 -8.35 -8.93
N LYS A 101 -17.30 -8.35 -10.26
CA LYS A 101 -18.12 -7.48 -11.14
C LYS A 101 -19.62 -7.71 -10.97
N ARG A 102 -20.06 -8.96 -10.79
CA ARG A 102 -21.48 -9.27 -10.52
C ARG A 102 -21.92 -8.74 -9.16
N LEU A 103 -21.10 -8.95 -8.14
CA LEU A 103 -21.37 -8.51 -6.78
C LEU A 103 -21.50 -6.99 -6.68
N ILE A 104 -20.57 -6.26 -7.31
CA ILE A 104 -20.63 -4.79 -7.47
C ILE A 104 -21.98 -4.37 -8.06
N ALA A 105 -22.38 -4.96 -9.19
CA ALA A 105 -23.64 -4.61 -9.85
C ALA A 105 -24.88 -4.95 -9.01
N GLN A 106 -24.82 -6.00 -8.18
CA GLN A 106 -25.88 -6.35 -7.24
C GLN A 106 -26.00 -5.31 -6.11
N PHE A 107 -24.87 -4.87 -5.55
CA PHE A 107 -24.83 -3.85 -4.51
C PHE A 107 -25.30 -2.48 -5.04
N ASP A 108 -24.89 -2.10 -6.26
CA ASP A 108 -25.37 -0.87 -6.90
C ASP A 108 -26.89 -0.90 -7.16
N LYS A 109 -27.43 -2.08 -7.53
CA LYS A 109 -28.87 -2.25 -7.79
C LYS A 109 -29.70 -2.32 -6.52
N ASN A 110 -29.16 -2.90 -5.44
CA ASN A 110 -29.85 -3.09 -4.16
C ASN A 110 -28.90 -2.83 -2.99
N PRO A 111 -28.62 -1.55 -2.67
CA PRO A 111 -27.67 -1.19 -1.61
C PRO A 111 -28.13 -1.61 -0.21
N GLU A 112 -29.43 -1.84 -0.02
CA GLU A 112 -30.02 -2.29 1.26
C GLU A 112 -30.14 -3.81 1.36
N SER A 113 -29.56 -4.58 0.43
CA SER A 113 -29.49 -6.03 0.56
C SER A 113 -28.67 -6.44 1.78
N THR A 114 -29.00 -7.57 2.40
CA THR A 114 -28.38 -8.03 3.66
C THR A 114 -26.85 -8.01 3.60
N CYS A 115 -26.24 -8.59 2.57
CA CYS A 115 -24.77 -8.60 2.45
C CYS A 115 -24.19 -7.23 2.06
N ALA A 116 -24.93 -6.37 1.34
CA ALA A 116 -24.49 -4.99 1.09
C ALA A 116 -24.44 -4.20 2.40
N VAL A 117 -25.45 -4.32 3.26
CA VAL A 117 -25.48 -3.69 4.59
C VAL A 117 -24.35 -4.21 5.49
N ILE A 118 -24.08 -5.52 5.48
CA ILE A 118 -22.95 -6.09 6.24
C ILE A 118 -21.63 -5.50 5.77
N ILE A 119 -21.37 -5.43 4.46
CA ILE A 119 -20.13 -4.85 3.95
C ILE A 119 -20.06 -3.34 4.24
N ASN A 120 -21.16 -2.61 4.06
CA ASN A 120 -21.22 -1.18 4.33
C ASN A 120 -20.97 -0.83 5.80
N SER A 121 -21.24 -1.76 6.73
CA SER A 121 -21.03 -1.52 8.15
C SER A 121 -19.59 -1.18 8.50
N LEU A 122 -18.62 -1.68 7.72
CA LEU A 122 -17.17 -1.43 7.89
C LEU A 122 -16.85 0.05 8.10
N PHE A 123 -17.51 0.95 7.35
CA PHE A 123 -17.19 2.38 7.33
C PHE A 123 -18.30 3.27 7.91
N ASN A 124 -19.32 2.69 8.54
CA ASN A 124 -20.40 3.47 9.19
C ASN A 124 -19.89 4.42 10.29
N ASN A 125 -18.68 4.21 10.80
CA ASN A 125 -18.06 5.04 11.85
C ASN A 125 -16.85 5.88 11.38
N THR A 126 -16.42 5.77 10.12
CA THR A 126 -15.21 6.44 9.60
C THR A 126 -15.54 7.65 8.73
N SER A 127 -16.72 8.25 8.88
CA SER A 127 -17.21 9.40 8.11
C SER A 127 -16.44 10.70 8.36
N ALA A 128 -15.24 10.64 8.95
CA ALA A 128 -14.39 11.80 9.17
C ALA A 128 -13.96 12.38 7.81
N GLY A 129 -14.66 13.43 7.37
CA GLY A 129 -14.23 14.29 6.26
C GLY A 129 -14.87 14.03 4.90
N LYS A 130 -15.90 13.17 4.77
CA LYS A 130 -16.67 13.04 3.51
C LYS A 130 -18.05 13.70 3.65
N SER A 131 -18.40 14.52 2.66
CA SER A 131 -19.70 15.18 2.57
C SER A 131 -20.86 14.22 2.23
N GLU A 132 -20.56 13.07 1.63
CA GLU A 132 -21.53 12.01 1.32
C GLU A 132 -20.96 10.63 1.68
N PRO A 133 -21.76 9.70 2.26
CA PRO A 133 -21.33 8.34 2.50
C PRO A 133 -21.14 7.59 1.18
N ASP A 134 -20.14 6.70 1.14
CA ASP A 134 -19.90 5.86 -0.02
C ASP A 134 -20.97 4.76 -0.14
N PRO A 135 -21.38 4.38 -1.38
CA PRO A 135 -22.28 3.25 -1.55
C PRO A 135 -21.58 1.92 -1.20
N PRO A 136 -22.33 0.85 -0.86
CA PRO A 136 -21.74 -0.44 -0.48
C PRO A 136 -20.78 -1.04 -1.52
N SER A 137 -20.97 -0.74 -2.81
CA SER A 137 -20.08 -1.20 -3.87
C SER A 137 -18.72 -0.51 -3.85
N PHE A 138 -18.64 0.74 -3.39
CA PHE A 138 -17.39 1.48 -3.20
C PHE A 138 -16.67 0.96 -1.95
N VAL A 139 -17.42 0.69 -0.88
CA VAL A 139 -16.92 0.03 0.32
C VAL A 139 -16.32 -1.33 -0.01
N LEU A 140 -17.01 -2.15 -0.80
CA LEU A 140 -16.50 -3.44 -1.25
C LEU A 140 -15.17 -3.31 -2.00
N ARG A 141 -15.05 -2.38 -2.96
CA ARG A 141 -13.80 -2.14 -3.71
C ARG A 141 -12.65 -1.78 -2.78
N PHE A 142 -12.93 -0.92 -1.80
CA PHE A 142 -11.96 -0.50 -0.79
C PHE A 142 -11.51 -1.68 0.06
N THR A 143 -12.45 -2.44 0.61
CA THR A 143 -12.15 -3.60 1.45
C THR A 143 -11.30 -4.62 0.71
N LEU A 144 -11.68 -4.97 -0.52
CA LEU A 144 -10.90 -5.92 -1.34
C LEU A 144 -9.52 -5.34 -1.71
N GLY A 145 -9.43 -4.04 -1.97
CA GLY A 145 -8.18 -3.34 -2.21
C GLY A 145 -7.24 -3.37 -1.01
N VAL A 146 -7.75 -3.14 0.21
CA VAL A 146 -6.95 -3.23 1.45
C VAL A 146 -6.48 -4.65 1.69
N MET A 147 -7.35 -5.65 1.50
CA MET A 147 -6.96 -7.07 1.62
C MET A 147 -5.84 -7.44 0.64
N LEU A 148 -5.82 -6.85 -0.56
CA LEU A 148 -4.81 -7.12 -1.57
C LEU A 148 -3.38 -6.73 -1.14
N LEU A 149 -3.26 -5.74 -0.24
CA LEU A 149 -1.98 -5.19 0.21
C LEU A 149 -1.20 -6.16 1.11
N ASP A 150 -1.91 -7.05 1.81
CA ASP A 150 -1.31 -8.04 2.69
C ASP A 150 -1.31 -9.44 2.06
N SER A 151 -0.18 -10.12 2.21
CA SER A 151 0.08 -11.39 1.53
C SER A 151 -0.80 -12.55 2.03
N GLU A 152 -1.28 -12.48 3.28
CA GLU A 152 -2.16 -13.48 3.88
C GLU A 152 -3.63 -13.08 3.70
N MET A 153 -3.97 -11.80 3.91
CA MET A 153 -5.34 -11.28 3.72
C MET A 153 -5.84 -11.43 2.29
N ARG A 154 -4.98 -11.23 1.27
CA ARG A 154 -5.40 -11.35 -0.14
C ARG A 154 -5.90 -12.76 -0.47
N LYS A 155 -5.43 -13.79 0.25
CA LYS A 155 -5.90 -15.18 0.09
C LYS A 155 -7.36 -15.35 0.51
N MET A 156 -7.88 -14.43 1.33
CA MET A 156 -9.27 -14.39 1.77
C MET A 156 -10.21 -13.70 0.76
N ILE A 157 -9.68 -13.01 -0.26
CA ILE A 157 -10.52 -12.34 -1.28
C ILE A 157 -11.45 -13.34 -1.98
N PRO A 158 -10.97 -14.49 -2.53
CA PRO A 158 -11.86 -15.47 -3.13
C PRO A 158 -12.98 -15.99 -2.21
N PRO A 159 -12.72 -16.51 -0.98
CA PRO A 159 -13.80 -17.00 -0.13
C PRO A 159 -14.79 -15.91 0.30
N ILE A 160 -14.32 -14.69 0.60
CA ILE A 160 -15.22 -13.56 0.90
C ILE A 160 -16.13 -13.25 -0.29
N VAL A 161 -15.58 -13.12 -1.49
CA VAL A 161 -16.37 -12.87 -2.71
C VAL A 161 -17.34 -14.01 -2.99
N TYR A 162 -16.94 -15.25 -2.75
CA TYR A 162 -17.79 -16.43 -2.89
C TYR A 162 -19.01 -16.36 -1.97
N ARG A 163 -18.78 -16.13 -0.67
CA ARG A 163 -19.83 -16.02 0.35
C ARG A 163 -20.73 -14.82 0.14
N LEU A 164 -20.20 -13.68 -0.28
CA LEU A 164 -21.00 -12.49 -0.62
C LEU A 164 -21.88 -12.70 -1.85
N ASN A 165 -21.41 -13.43 -2.87
CA ASN A 165 -22.25 -13.78 -4.03
C ASN A 165 -23.35 -14.78 -3.67
N ARG A 166 -23.09 -15.70 -2.74
CA ARG A 166 -24.07 -16.67 -2.25
C ARG A 166 -25.10 -16.02 -1.33
N CYS A 167 -24.63 -15.21 -0.39
CA CYS A 167 -25.39 -14.47 0.61
C CYS A 167 -26.52 -15.29 1.25
N ALA A 168 -26.25 -16.55 1.60
CA ALA A 168 -27.21 -17.42 2.26
C ALA A 168 -27.12 -17.28 3.79
N ASP A 169 -28.10 -17.80 4.53
CA ASP A 169 -28.13 -17.70 6.00
C ASP A 169 -26.84 -18.20 6.66
N GLN A 170 -26.23 -19.25 6.11
CA GLN A 170 -24.96 -19.83 6.57
C GLN A 170 -23.73 -18.91 6.37
N ASP A 171 -23.83 -17.88 5.53
CA ASP A 171 -22.76 -16.93 5.27
C ASP A 171 -22.82 -15.72 6.21
N LEU A 172 -24.00 -15.39 6.74
CA LEU A 172 -24.24 -14.09 7.37
C LEU A 172 -23.41 -13.88 8.62
N ASP A 173 -23.31 -14.88 9.50
CA ASP A 173 -22.56 -14.74 10.75
C ASP A 173 -21.05 -14.74 10.52
N ILE A 174 -20.56 -15.48 9.53
CA ILE A 174 -19.16 -15.44 9.08
C ILE A 174 -18.82 -14.04 8.53
N LEU A 175 -19.69 -13.49 7.66
CA LEU A 175 -19.46 -12.18 7.06
C LEU A 175 -19.53 -11.05 8.10
N LYS A 176 -20.42 -11.13 9.09
CA LYS A 176 -20.48 -10.17 10.21
C LYS A 176 -19.23 -10.26 11.10
N HIS A 177 -18.79 -11.48 11.42
CA HIS A 177 -17.56 -11.69 12.17
C HIS A 177 -16.36 -11.11 11.43
N PHE A 178 -16.25 -11.39 10.13
CA PHE A 178 -15.22 -10.81 9.27
C PHE A 178 -15.22 -9.29 9.32
N THR A 179 -16.38 -8.63 9.14
CA THR A 179 -16.42 -7.16 9.16
C THR A 179 -16.11 -6.59 10.53
N GLN A 180 -16.54 -7.25 11.61
CA GLN A 180 -16.20 -6.85 12.98
C GLN A 180 -14.69 -6.95 13.26
N VAL A 181 -14.05 -8.04 12.83
CA VAL A 181 -12.60 -8.22 13.01
C VAL A 181 -11.82 -7.16 12.22
N ILE A 182 -12.20 -6.92 10.95
CA ILE A 182 -11.55 -5.88 10.13
C ILE A 182 -11.72 -4.49 10.74
N GLN A 183 -12.90 -4.15 11.29
CA GLN A 183 -13.12 -2.87 11.97
C GLN A 183 -12.23 -2.68 13.19
N ASN A 184 -12.02 -3.73 13.97
CA ASN A 184 -11.14 -3.68 15.13
C ASN A 184 -9.67 -3.54 14.71
N THR A 185 -9.26 -4.11 13.57
CA THR A 185 -7.91 -3.92 13.03
C THR A 185 -7.68 -2.52 12.47
N ILE A 186 -8.72 -1.89 11.89
CA ILE A 186 -8.61 -0.54 11.29
C ILE A 186 -8.63 0.58 12.36
N ASN A 187 -9.18 0.32 13.55
CA ASN A 187 -9.15 1.25 14.69
C ASN A 187 -8.11 0.77 15.71
N PRO A 188 -6.82 1.13 15.55
CA PRO A 188 -5.77 0.68 16.47
C PRO A 188 -5.98 1.20 17.90
N ASP A 189 -5.35 0.54 18.87
CA ASP A 189 -5.35 0.96 20.28
C ASP A 189 -4.76 2.37 20.44
N ILE A 190 -5.27 3.14 21.42
CA ILE A 190 -4.94 4.55 21.72
C ILE A 190 -3.42 4.81 21.87
N GLU A 191 -2.61 3.79 22.18
CA GLU A 191 -1.16 3.94 22.33
C GLU A 191 -0.44 4.17 20.99
N ASP A 192 -0.87 3.56 19.89
CA ASP A 192 -0.27 3.73 18.56
C ASP A 192 -0.63 5.10 17.93
N GLU A 193 -1.80 5.65 18.26
CA GLU A 193 -2.23 6.99 17.79
C GLU A 193 -1.27 8.10 18.23
N ASN A 194 -0.56 7.95 19.36
CA ASN A 194 0.33 8.99 19.89
C ASN A 194 1.61 9.17 19.09
N TYR A 195 2.01 8.18 18.26
CA TYR A 195 3.22 8.22 17.45
C TYR A 195 2.94 8.52 15.98
N GLN A 196 1.66 8.59 15.59
CA GLN A 196 1.25 8.94 14.24
C GLN A 196 0.87 10.41 14.15
N SER A 197 1.17 11.04 13.01
CA SER A 197 0.73 12.41 12.74
C SER A 197 0.03 12.47 11.39
N PRO A 198 -1.30 12.24 11.35
CA PRO A 198 -2.08 12.35 10.12
C PRO A 198 -1.94 13.73 9.45
N LEU A 199 -1.73 14.77 10.26
CA LEU A 199 -1.46 16.13 9.76
C LEU A 199 -0.11 16.19 9.03
N LEU A 200 0.95 15.60 9.59
CA LEU A 200 2.27 15.57 8.97
C LEU A 200 2.22 14.85 7.63
N ASP A 201 1.60 13.68 7.60
CA ASP A 201 1.44 12.85 6.39
C ASP A 201 0.72 13.63 5.29
N ILE A 202 -0.42 14.26 5.62
CA ILE A 202 -1.18 15.09 4.69
C ILE A 202 -0.33 16.25 4.14
N VAL A 203 0.43 16.93 5.01
CA VAL A 203 1.26 18.07 4.60
C VAL A 203 2.38 17.61 3.67
N ILE A 204 3.07 16.51 3.98
CA ILE A 204 4.14 15.95 3.15
C ILE A 204 3.57 15.48 1.81
N TYR A 205 2.56 14.62 1.85
CA TYR A 205 1.95 14.04 0.66
C TYR A 205 1.46 15.12 -0.31
N TYR A 206 0.68 16.09 0.17
CA TYR A 206 0.17 17.16 -0.70
C TYR A 206 1.24 18.16 -1.16
N SER A 207 2.34 18.29 -0.43
CA SER A 207 3.44 19.16 -0.86
C SER A 207 4.35 18.45 -1.87
N GLU A 208 4.66 17.18 -1.73
CA GLU A 208 5.70 16.50 -2.52
C GLU A 208 5.16 15.59 -3.62
N MET A 209 4.06 14.89 -3.34
CA MET A 209 3.62 13.73 -4.10
C MET A 209 2.26 13.92 -4.75
N TRP A 210 1.58 15.01 -4.43
CA TRP A 210 0.35 15.41 -5.09
C TRP A 210 0.60 16.43 -6.19
N GLN A 211 -0.01 16.18 -7.34
CA GLN A 211 -0.28 17.21 -8.34
C GLN A 211 -1.76 17.18 -8.63
N MET A 212 -2.40 18.35 -8.64
CA MET A 212 -3.82 18.43 -8.95
C MET A 212 -4.08 17.79 -10.32
N SER A 213 -4.89 16.74 -10.33
CA SER A 213 -5.32 16.12 -11.58
C SER A 213 -6.03 17.16 -12.45
N PRO A 214 -5.79 17.18 -13.78
CA PRO A 214 -6.60 18.00 -14.68
C PRO A 214 -8.06 17.53 -14.73
N LEU A 215 -8.36 16.34 -14.21
CA LEU A 215 -9.68 15.73 -14.21
C LEU A 215 -10.59 16.37 -13.17
N SER A 216 -11.88 16.42 -13.49
CA SER A 216 -12.92 16.76 -12.55
C SER A 216 -13.13 15.65 -11.50
N MET A 217 -13.71 16.02 -10.36
CA MET A 217 -14.10 15.06 -9.32
C MET A 217 -15.02 13.95 -9.83
N ALA A 218 -15.90 14.29 -10.76
CA ALA A 218 -16.80 13.31 -11.36
C ALA A 218 -16.03 12.27 -12.18
N GLU A 219 -14.97 12.70 -12.88
CA GLU A 219 -14.11 11.80 -13.65
C GLU A 219 -13.24 10.92 -12.75
N VAL A 220 -12.67 11.46 -11.67
CA VAL A 220 -11.91 10.67 -10.67
C VAL A 220 -12.82 9.66 -9.97
N LYS A 221 -14.02 10.08 -9.53
CA LYS A 221 -15.01 9.15 -8.93
C LYS A 221 -15.46 8.09 -9.93
N LYS A 222 -15.61 8.43 -11.21
CA LYS A 222 -15.92 7.48 -12.27
C LYS A 222 -14.80 6.46 -12.47
N ARG A 223 -13.53 6.90 -12.49
CA ARG A 223 -12.38 5.99 -12.58
C ARG A 223 -12.41 4.97 -11.44
N TYR A 224 -12.61 5.42 -10.21
CA TYR A 224 -12.76 4.51 -9.08
C TYR A 224 -13.95 3.54 -9.23
N ALA A 225 -15.06 3.98 -9.84
CA ALA A 225 -16.19 3.10 -10.11
C ALA A 225 -15.91 2.06 -11.22
N ASP A 226 -14.98 2.34 -12.14
CA ASP A 226 -14.65 1.48 -13.27
C ASP A 226 -13.70 0.32 -12.89
N VAL A 227 -13.07 0.38 -11.71
CA VAL A 227 -12.10 -0.62 -11.23
C VAL A 227 -12.77 -1.65 -10.31
N LEU A 228 -12.16 -2.83 -10.16
CA LEU A 228 -12.72 -3.92 -9.35
C LEU A 228 -12.25 -3.90 -7.89
N LEU A 229 -11.00 -3.52 -7.65
CA LEU A 229 -10.37 -3.41 -6.33
C LEU A 229 -9.53 -2.14 -6.32
N SER A 230 -9.64 -1.34 -5.25
CA SER A 230 -8.75 -0.19 -5.02
C SER A 230 -8.85 0.24 -3.58
N ASN A 231 -7.74 0.39 -2.88
CA ASN A 231 -7.65 0.96 -1.53
C ASN A 231 -7.48 2.50 -1.55
N ILE A 232 -7.38 3.13 -2.72
CA ILE A 232 -7.25 4.58 -2.83
C ILE A 232 -8.53 5.19 -3.39
N GLY A 233 -9.28 5.87 -2.52
CA GLY A 233 -10.40 6.72 -2.91
C GLY A 233 -9.96 8.15 -3.20
N LEU A 234 -9.16 8.39 -4.25
CA LEU A 234 -8.63 9.74 -4.57
C LEU A 234 -9.73 10.81 -4.66
N TYR A 235 -10.96 10.43 -5.01
CA TYR A 235 -12.12 11.31 -5.05
C TYR A 235 -12.48 11.94 -3.68
N SER A 236 -12.00 11.41 -2.55
CA SER A 236 -12.15 12.07 -1.25
C SER A 236 -10.96 12.95 -0.87
N SER A 237 -9.83 12.85 -1.57
CA SER A 237 -8.61 13.60 -1.26
C SER A 237 -8.66 15.05 -1.75
N THR A 238 -9.48 15.38 -2.75
CA THR A 238 -9.52 16.75 -3.28
C THR A 238 -10.12 17.76 -2.31
N GLU A 239 -11.13 17.39 -1.53
CA GLU A 239 -11.70 18.28 -0.51
C GLU A 239 -10.65 18.67 0.53
N LEU A 240 -9.94 17.66 1.06
CA LEU A 240 -8.80 17.86 1.96
C LEU A 240 -7.72 18.70 1.29
N TYR A 241 -7.21 18.30 0.12
CA TYR A 241 -6.19 19.07 -0.59
C TYR A 241 -6.59 20.55 -0.73
N CYS A 242 -7.83 20.85 -1.14
CA CYS A 242 -8.29 22.23 -1.31
C CYS A 242 -8.32 23.01 0.01
N ALA A 243 -8.66 22.35 1.12
CA ALA A 243 -8.63 22.96 2.45
C ALA A 243 -7.20 23.25 2.93
N TYR A 244 -6.25 22.32 2.70
CA TYR A 244 -4.85 22.47 3.17
C TYR A 244 -4.00 23.38 2.28
N SER A 245 -4.21 23.34 0.96
CA SER A 245 -3.47 24.13 -0.05
C SER A 245 -4.01 25.55 -0.22
N MET A 246 -5.27 25.79 0.16
CA MET A 246 -6.00 27.04 -0.12
C MET A 246 -5.98 27.43 -1.62
N GLU A 247 -5.84 26.45 -2.51
CA GLU A 247 -5.69 26.67 -3.95
C GLU A 247 -6.93 27.38 -4.54
N LYS A 248 -6.69 28.31 -5.46
CA LYS A 248 -7.74 29.14 -6.09
C LYS A 248 -8.24 28.56 -7.42
N SER A 249 -7.94 27.31 -7.73
CA SER A 249 -8.41 26.64 -8.95
C SER A 249 -9.91 26.36 -8.92
N LYS A 250 -10.51 26.23 -10.11
CA LYS A 250 -11.94 25.96 -10.27
C LYS A 250 -12.44 24.76 -9.43
N PRO A 251 -11.71 23.62 -9.34
CA PRO A 251 -12.12 22.49 -8.49
C PRO A 251 -12.19 22.83 -7.00
N CYS A 252 -11.35 23.73 -6.49
CA CYS A 252 -11.28 24.09 -5.07
C CYS A 252 -12.24 25.21 -4.67
N LEU A 253 -12.71 26.05 -5.60
CA LEU A 253 -13.63 27.15 -5.29
C LEU A 253 -14.93 26.70 -4.63
N LYS A 254 -15.41 25.48 -4.94
CA LYS A 254 -16.64 24.92 -4.34
C LYS A 254 -16.50 24.53 -2.86
N PHE A 255 -15.27 24.35 -2.37
CA PHE A 255 -14.98 23.96 -0.98
C PHE A 255 -14.60 25.15 -0.09
N LYS A 256 -14.61 26.38 -0.64
CA LYS A 256 -14.30 27.58 0.13
C LYS A 256 -15.46 27.95 1.05
N SER A 257 -15.45 27.43 2.27
CA SER A 257 -16.22 28.01 3.37
C SER A 257 -15.44 29.19 3.96
N GLY A 258 -15.81 30.43 3.60
CA GLY A 258 -15.08 31.66 3.95
C GLY A 258 -15.04 32.00 5.45
N LYS A 259 -14.26 31.28 6.25
CA LYS A 259 -14.10 31.53 7.70
C LYS A 259 -12.68 31.48 8.25
N TYR A 260 -11.67 31.17 7.44
CA TYR A 260 -10.27 31.01 7.90
C TYR A 260 -9.33 31.93 7.10
N ASP A 261 -8.23 32.36 7.73
CA ASP A 261 -7.18 33.15 7.07
C ASP A 261 -6.63 32.42 5.85
N ASP A 262 -6.31 33.17 4.80
CA ASP A 262 -5.82 32.70 3.48
C ASP A 262 -4.37 32.13 3.54
N THR A 263 -3.98 31.44 4.62
CA THR A 263 -2.63 30.86 4.76
C THR A 263 -2.65 29.35 4.56
N PRO A 264 -1.99 28.81 3.52
CA PRO A 264 -1.88 27.37 3.33
C PRO A 264 -0.99 26.73 4.40
N ILE A 265 -1.29 25.49 4.78
CA ILE A 265 -0.47 24.69 5.71
C ILE A 265 0.67 23.98 4.95
N LEU A 266 0.51 23.79 3.64
CA LEU A 266 1.50 23.15 2.77
C LEU A 266 2.76 24.00 2.62
N TYR A 267 3.93 23.35 2.64
CA TYR A 267 5.19 24.04 2.37
C TYR A 267 5.45 24.15 0.87
N LYS A 268 6.26 25.14 0.48
CA LYS A 268 6.60 25.35 -0.93
C LYS A 268 7.64 24.33 -1.38
N ASN A 269 7.43 23.81 -2.59
CA ASN A 269 8.45 23.04 -3.30
C ASN A 269 9.71 23.88 -3.51
N ASP A 270 10.87 23.24 -3.39
CA ASP A 270 12.16 23.86 -3.66
C ASP A 270 12.78 23.31 -4.96
N GLU A 271 14.04 23.66 -5.19
CA GLU A 271 14.77 23.32 -6.41
C GLU A 271 14.99 21.83 -6.64
N TYR A 272 14.84 20.99 -5.61
CA TYR A 272 15.02 19.54 -5.69
C TYR A 272 13.70 18.78 -5.95
N TRP A 273 12.56 19.45 -5.78
CA TRP A 273 11.26 18.84 -6.08
C TRP A 273 11.15 18.49 -7.57
N ASN A 274 10.67 17.28 -7.83
CA ASN A 274 10.54 16.73 -9.18
C ASN A 274 11.83 16.82 -10.01
N LYS A 275 12.98 16.60 -9.36
CA LYS A 275 14.29 16.51 -10.00
C LYS A 275 14.87 15.12 -9.89
N ARG A 276 15.40 14.65 -11.01
CA ARG A 276 16.22 13.44 -11.09
C ARG A 276 17.50 13.61 -10.28
N ALA A 277 17.72 12.74 -9.30
CA ALA A 277 18.97 12.70 -8.54
C ALA A 277 20.12 12.10 -9.39
N THR A 278 21.34 12.54 -9.09
CA THR A 278 22.56 11.92 -9.59
C THR A 278 23.12 11.02 -8.50
N ILE A 279 23.42 9.77 -8.83
CA ILE A 279 24.05 8.85 -7.90
C ILE A 279 25.45 9.37 -7.60
N PRO A 280 25.79 9.62 -6.32
CA PRO A 280 27.15 10.00 -5.93
C PRO A 280 28.19 9.00 -6.44
N THR A 281 29.37 9.48 -6.83
CA THR A 281 30.42 8.63 -7.42
C THR A 281 30.93 7.54 -6.48
N GLN A 282 30.81 7.76 -5.17
CA GLN A 282 31.19 6.83 -4.11
C GLN A 282 30.05 5.89 -3.70
N ALA A 283 28.84 6.08 -4.23
CA ALA A 283 27.65 5.35 -3.81
C ALA A 283 27.11 4.41 -4.88
N SER A 284 26.31 3.43 -4.44
CA SER A 284 25.44 2.63 -5.31
C SER A 284 24.00 2.68 -4.82
N VAL A 285 23.06 2.19 -5.64
CA VAL A 285 21.63 2.15 -5.29
C VAL A 285 21.05 0.76 -5.51
N LEU A 286 20.56 0.12 -4.45
CA LEU A 286 19.76 -1.10 -4.51
C LEU A 286 18.28 -0.74 -4.39
N LEU A 287 17.49 -1.11 -5.39
CA LEU A 287 16.05 -0.96 -5.39
C LEU A 287 15.41 -2.35 -5.21
N LEU A 288 14.51 -2.47 -4.25
CA LEU A 288 13.75 -3.68 -3.97
C LEU A 288 12.25 -3.38 -4.16
N SER A 289 11.56 -4.24 -4.91
CA SER A 289 10.13 -4.05 -5.20
C SER A 289 9.36 -5.36 -5.25
N GLY A 290 8.09 -5.31 -4.89
CA GLY A 290 7.12 -6.38 -5.13
C GLY A 290 6.29 -6.06 -6.37
N LYS A 291 6.09 -7.04 -7.26
CA LYS A 291 5.18 -6.87 -8.41
C LYS A 291 3.71 -6.95 -8.02
N LEU A 292 3.40 -7.48 -6.84
CA LEU A 292 2.08 -7.41 -6.22
C LEU A 292 2.01 -6.37 -5.10
N ASP A 293 2.93 -5.40 -5.08
CA ASP A 293 2.85 -4.23 -4.22
C ASP A 293 1.74 -3.31 -4.73
N GLY A 294 0.58 -3.35 -4.06
CA GLY A 294 -0.52 -2.45 -4.35
C GLY A 294 -0.19 -0.99 -4.06
N GLN A 295 0.60 -0.70 -3.01
CA GLN A 295 0.77 0.66 -2.48
C GLN A 295 1.80 1.49 -3.28
N THR A 296 2.99 0.91 -3.43
CA THR A 296 4.15 1.50 -4.10
C THR A 296 4.55 0.62 -5.27
N THR A 297 3.68 0.58 -6.28
CA THR A 297 3.75 -0.39 -7.38
C THR A 297 5.15 -0.51 -8.00
N ASN A 298 5.49 -1.69 -8.51
CA ASN A 298 6.79 -1.92 -9.16
C ASN A 298 7.12 -0.91 -10.29
N LYS A 299 6.10 -0.31 -10.93
CA LYS A 299 6.30 0.76 -11.91
C LYS A 299 7.03 1.97 -11.32
N TYR A 300 6.85 2.26 -10.04
CA TYR A 300 7.52 3.37 -9.36
C TYR A 300 9.00 3.07 -9.18
N ALA A 301 9.34 1.82 -8.85
CA ALA A 301 10.71 1.35 -8.77
C ALA A 301 11.41 1.38 -10.15
N GLU A 302 10.74 0.91 -11.20
CA GLU A 302 11.23 1.00 -12.59
C GLU A 302 11.42 2.45 -13.03
N HIS A 303 10.48 3.33 -12.68
CA HIS A 303 10.57 4.75 -12.99
C HIS A 303 11.74 5.42 -12.27
N LEU A 304 11.90 5.18 -10.97
CA LEU A 304 13.03 5.70 -10.20
C LEU A 304 14.36 5.19 -10.76
N LEU A 305 14.47 3.89 -11.03
CA LEU A 305 15.65 3.27 -11.66
C LEU A 305 16.03 4.02 -12.95
N ASN A 306 15.06 4.31 -13.82
CA ASN A 306 15.28 5.04 -15.08
C ASN A 306 15.58 6.53 -14.87
N ALA A 307 15.03 7.14 -13.84
CA ALA A 307 15.20 8.56 -13.52
C ALA A 307 16.59 8.87 -12.95
N LEU A 308 17.15 7.99 -12.11
CA LEU A 308 18.47 8.16 -11.49
C LEU A 308 19.58 8.31 -12.54
N LYS A 309 20.43 9.33 -12.39
CA LYS A 309 21.61 9.51 -13.26
C LYS A 309 22.80 8.74 -12.70
N GLY A 310 23.35 7.83 -13.50
CA GLY A 310 24.43 6.93 -13.11
C GLY A 310 24.02 5.47 -13.26
N ASP A 311 25.01 4.59 -13.40
CA ASP A 311 24.81 3.17 -13.73
C ASP A 311 25.03 2.24 -12.54
N ASN A 312 25.53 2.74 -11.41
CA ASN A 312 25.78 1.96 -10.19
C ASN A 312 24.48 1.74 -9.40
N LYS A 313 23.52 1.08 -10.04
CA LYS A 313 22.17 0.84 -9.53
C LYS A 313 21.63 -0.50 -10.00
N GLU A 314 20.81 -1.14 -9.18
CA GLU A 314 20.19 -2.41 -9.51
C GLU A 314 18.78 -2.51 -8.90
N LEU A 315 17.84 -3.05 -9.68
CA LEU A 315 16.48 -3.35 -9.23
C LEU A 315 16.30 -4.87 -9.10
N ILE A 316 15.87 -5.32 -7.93
CA ILE A 316 15.41 -6.70 -7.69
C ILE A 316 13.91 -6.66 -7.44
N ALA A 317 13.15 -7.12 -8.44
CA ALA A 317 11.69 -7.19 -8.39
C ALA A 317 11.22 -8.63 -8.10
N PHE A 318 10.41 -8.79 -7.05
CA PHE A 318 9.84 -10.08 -6.63
C PHE A 318 8.46 -10.29 -7.23
N GLU A 319 8.24 -11.43 -7.88
CA GLU A 319 7.01 -11.71 -8.64
C GLU A 319 5.72 -11.63 -7.81
N HIS A 320 5.74 -12.14 -6.57
CA HIS A 320 4.52 -12.30 -5.77
C HIS A 320 4.50 -11.50 -4.46
N ALA A 321 5.56 -10.72 -4.21
CA ALA A 321 5.70 -9.95 -2.98
C ALA A 321 4.78 -8.74 -2.98
N THR A 322 4.27 -8.39 -1.80
CA THR A 322 3.53 -7.14 -1.54
C THR A 322 4.50 -6.04 -1.06
N GLN A 323 3.98 -4.91 -0.59
CA GLN A 323 4.80 -3.80 -0.11
C GLN A 323 5.79 -4.21 0.99
N GLY A 324 7.03 -3.71 0.90
CA GLY A 324 8.07 -3.98 1.88
C GLY A 324 8.66 -5.38 1.71
N THR A 325 9.50 -5.56 0.69
CA THR A 325 10.11 -6.86 0.37
C THR A 325 11.00 -7.39 1.48
N ILE A 326 11.52 -6.54 2.38
CA ILE A 326 12.30 -6.99 3.55
C ILE A 326 11.47 -7.80 4.55
N VAL A 327 10.13 -7.80 4.43
CA VAL A 327 9.20 -8.63 5.22
C VAL A 327 8.32 -9.52 4.33
N SER A 328 7.92 -9.06 3.15
CA SER A 328 6.94 -9.75 2.28
C SER A 328 7.53 -10.84 1.37
N THR A 329 8.78 -11.28 1.61
CA THR A 329 9.48 -12.30 0.80
C THR A 329 9.96 -13.52 1.60
N PRO A 330 9.10 -14.18 2.40
CA PRO A 330 9.49 -15.38 3.13
C PRO A 330 9.85 -16.52 2.16
N LEU A 331 10.95 -17.22 2.44
CA LEU A 331 11.38 -18.40 1.68
C LEU A 331 10.51 -19.64 1.96
N ILE A 332 9.86 -19.71 3.11
CA ILE A 332 8.94 -20.77 3.53
C ILE A 332 7.56 -20.13 3.77
N PRO A 333 6.59 -20.30 2.85
CA PRO A 333 5.26 -19.74 3.00
C PRO A 333 4.59 -20.17 4.31
N GLY A 334 4.03 -19.21 5.04
CA GLY A 334 3.26 -19.46 6.26
C GLY A 334 4.07 -19.77 7.51
N ASP A 335 5.41 -19.79 7.44
CA ASP A 335 6.27 -19.91 8.61
C ASP A 335 6.72 -18.51 9.08
N PRO A 336 6.27 -18.03 10.26
CA PRO A 336 6.67 -16.74 10.80
C PRO A 336 8.17 -16.66 11.14
N LYS A 337 8.88 -17.79 11.17
CA LYS A 337 10.35 -17.87 11.37
C LYS A 337 11.12 -18.05 10.07
N SER A 338 10.43 -18.05 8.93
CA SER A 338 11.07 -18.17 7.64
C SER A 338 12.12 -17.07 7.46
N PRO A 339 13.33 -17.40 6.95
CA PRO A 339 14.21 -16.38 6.40
C PRO A 339 13.46 -15.58 5.31
N VAL A 340 13.79 -14.29 5.20
CA VAL A 340 13.16 -13.36 4.27
C VAL A 340 14.20 -12.90 3.25
N CYS A 341 13.96 -13.14 1.96
CA CYS A 341 14.96 -12.91 0.92
C CYS A 341 15.34 -11.42 0.79
N GLY A 342 14.37 -10.50 0.87
CA GLY A 342 14.64 -9.06 0.87
C GLY A 342 15.58 -8.63 2.01
N MET A 343 15.41 -9.21 3.19
CA MET A 343 16.32 -8.99 4.32
C MET A 343 17.71 -9.61 4.08
N GLU A 344 17.79 -10.81 3.50
CA GLU A 344 19.07 -11.43 3.11
C GLU A 344 19.84 -10.55 2.10
N LEU A 345 19.13 -9.97 1.13
CA LEU A 345 19.71 -9.04 0.16
C LEU A 345 20.23 -7.77 0.83
N LEU A 346 19.43 -7.14 1.72
CA LEU A 346 19.86 -5.97 2.48
C LEU A 346 21.11 -6.25 3.31
N VAL A 347 21.11 -7.35 4.07
CA VAL A 347 22.27 -7.77 4.86
C VAL A 347 23.48 -8.05 3.97
N SER A 348 23.29 -8.71 2.82
CA SER A 348 24.38 -8.96 1.88
C SER A 348 24.94 -7.68 1.27
N TYR A 349 24.09 -6.70 0.95
CA TYR A 349 24.50 -5.40 0.44
C TYR A 349 25.34 -4.63 1.47
N ILE A 350 24.88 -4.61 2.72
CA ILE A 350 25.58 -3.97 3.85
C ILE A 350 26.94 -4.63 4.08
N LYS A 351 26.99 -5.96 4.16
CA LYS A 351 28.24 -6.71 4.38
C LYS A 351 29.28 -6.50 3.28
N ASN A 352 28.85 -6.11 2.09
CA ASN A 352 29.72 -5.83 0.94
C ASN A 352 29.96 -4.33 0.73
N GLY A 353 29.68 -3.47 1.72
CA GLY A 353 29.96 -2.04 1.65
C GLY A 353 29.23 -1.35 0.51
N GLY A 354 27.99 -1.76 0.24
CA GLY A 354 27.20 -1.23 -0.87
C GLY A 354 27.64 -1.71 -2.26
N ASN A 355 28.49 -2.73 -2.37
CA ASN A 355 28.88 -3.26 -3.68
C ASN A 355 27.81 -4.22 -4.25
N LEU A 356 27.08 -3.78 -5.28
CA LEU A 356 26.01 -4.53 -5.94
C LEU A 356 26.49 -5.83 -6.61
N GLU A 357 27.70 -5.85 -7.18
CA GLU A 357 28.26 -7.02 -7.87
C GLU A 357 28.63 -8.15 -6.90
N ARG A 358 28.90 -7.80 -5.64
CA ARG A 358 29.33 -8.77 -4.60
C ARG A 358 28.17 -9.30 -3.75
N MET A 359 26.95 -8.84 -3.98
CA MET A 359 25.79 -9.32 -3.25
C MET A 359 25.50 -10.80 -3.55
N ASP A 360 25.23 -11.57 -2.49
CA ASP A 360 24.59 -12.89 -2.61
C ASP A 360 23.10 -12.70 -2.90
N LYS A 361 22.69 -13.09 -4.10
CA LYS A 361 21.30 -13.01 -4.59
C LYS A 361 20.67 -14.40 -4.72
N SER A 362 21.28 -15.42 -4.12
CA SER A 362 20.85 -16.82 -4.28
C SER A 362 19.45 -17.09 -3.74
N CYS A 363 18.99 -16.29 -2.76
CA CYS A 363 17.64 -16.39 -2.20
C CYS A 363 16.55 -16.10 -3.23
N VAL A 364 16.81 -15.25 -4.24
CA VAL A 364 15.82 -14.86 -5.25
C VAL A 364 15.35 -16.09 -6.05
N LYS A 365 16.27 -17.02 -6.33
CA LYS A 365 15.96 -18.29 -7.04
C LYS A 365 15.22 -19.31 -6.18
N LYS A 366 15.19 -19.10 -4.85
CA LYS A 366 14.51 -19.97 -3.89
C LYS A 366 13.11 -19.46 -3.52
N MET A 367 12.70 -18.31 -4.08
CA MET A 367 11.39 -17.74 -3.79
C MET A 367 10.27 -18.74 -4.14
N PRO A 368 9.31 -18.95 -3.23
CA PRO A 368 8.23 -19.90 -3.45
C PRO A 368 7.31 -19.46 -4.60
N PRO A 369 6.61 -20.41 -5.24
CA PRO A 369 5.58 -20.09 -6.21
C PRO A 369 4.41 -19.36 -5.53
N PHE A 370 3.53 -18.77 -6.35
CA PHE A 370 2.28 -18.18 -5.87
C PHE A 370 1.46 -19.24 -5.11
N ASN A 371 0.95 -18.88 -3.93
CA ASN A 371 0.22 -19.80 -3.06
C ASN A 371 -1.01 -19.09 -2.45
N MET A 372 -2.19 -19.67 -2.66
CA MET A 372 -3.47 -19.17 -2.15
C MET A 372 -3.99 -19.97 -0.95
N THR A 373 -3.19 -20.88 -0.40
CA THR A 373 -3.54 -21.62 0.82
C THR A 373 -3.61 -20.68 2.01
N ILE A 374 -4.79 -20.60 2.62
CA ILE A 374 -5.07 -19.80 3.82
C ILE A 374 -4.52 -20.55 5.04
N LEU A 375 -3.78 -19.85 5.88
CA LEU A 375 -3.32 -20.40 7.16
C LEU A 375 -4.49 -20.58 8.12
N THR A 376 -4.49 -21.68 8.87
CA THR A 376 -5.56 -22.00 9.83
C THR A 376 -5.80 -20.88 10.83
N ASP A 377 -4.75 -20.25 11.34
CA ASP A 377 -4.87 -19.13 12.27
C ASP A 377 -5.58 -17.93 11.63
N TYR A 378 -5.25 -17.56 10.39
CA TYR A 378 -5.96 -16.50 9.67
C TYR A 378 -7.42 -16.87 9.39
N LEU A 379 -7.66 -18.12 8.99
CA LEU A 379 -9.01 -18.62 8.74
C LEU A 379 -9.88 -18.52 10.00
N TYR A 380 -9.33 -18.92 11.16
CA TYR A 380 -10.02 -18.90 12.44
C TYR A 380 -10.22 -17.48 12.97
N THR A 381 -9.20 -16.63 12.87
CA THR A 381 -9.29 -15.23 13.29
C THR A 381 -10.32 -14.47 12.46
N PHE A 382 -10.26 -14.56 11.12
CA PHE A 382 -11.05 -13.71 10.24
C PHE A 382 -12.42 -14.26 9.86
N LEU A 383 -12.60 -15.59 9.81
CA LEU A 383 -13.89 -16.20 9.41
C LEU A 383 -14.51 -17.09 10.49
N ALA A 384 -13.77 -17.43 11.56
CA ALA A 384 -14.24 -18.32 12.63
C ALA A 384 -14.89 -19.62 12.08
N THR A 385 -14.22 -20.27 11.12
CA THR A 385 -14.72 -21.47 10.44
C THR A 385 -13.57 -22.41 10.08
N ASP A 386 -13.86 -23.68 9.81
CA ASP A 386 -12.89 -24.70 9.39
C ASP A 386 -12.77 -24.85 7.86
N ASP A 387 -13.73 -24.32 7.09
CA ASP A 387 -13.68 -24.25 5.64
C ASP A 387 -14.03 -22.84 5.14
N ALA A 388 -13.10 -22.23 4.39
CA ALA A 388 -13.18 -20.84 3.98
C ALA A 388 -14.40 -20.53 3.09
N TYR A 389 -14.94 -21.49 2.35
CA TYR A 389 -15.98 -21.28 1.34
C TYR A 389 -17.36 -21.79 1.79
N ASP A 390 -17.41 -22.99 2.34
CA ASP A 390 -18.61 -23.76 2.64
C ASP A 390 -18.74 -24.13 4.13
N GLY A 391 -17.74 -23.80 4.94
CA GLY A 391 -17.74 -24.01 6.39
C GLY A 391 -18.82 -23.19 7.11
N VAL A 392 -19.12 -23.63 8.34
CA VAL A 392 -20.12 -23.05 9.24
C VAL A 392 -19.44 -22.18 10.29
N TYR A 393 -20.11 -21.10 10.71
CA TYR A 393 -19.62 -20.23 11.78
C TYR A 393 -19.46 -21.00 13.10
N ASN A 394 -18.30 -20.84 13.73
CA ASN A 394 -17.99 -21.41 15.03
C ASN A 394 -17.08 -20.45 15.82
N GLU A 395 -17.70 -19.66 16.70
CA GLU A 395 -17.02 -18.69 17.57
C GLU A 395 -15.90 -19.31 18.44
N SER A 396 -15.94 -20.62 18.71
CA SER A 396 -14.86 -21.26 19.48
C SER A 396 -13.54 -21.33 18.73
N LEU A 397 -13.54 -21.24 17.40
CA LEU A 397 -12.34 -21.27 16.57
C LEU A 397 -11.55 -19.96 16.65
N SER A 398 -12.22 -18.80 16.65
CA SER A 398 -11.56 -17.50 16.81
C SER A 398 -10.96 -17.27 18.21
N LYS A 399 -11.35 -18.10 19.20
CA LYS A 399 -10.74 -18.12 20.54
C LYS A 399 -9.51 -19.04 20.64
N GLN A 400 -9.28 -19.88 19.62
CA GLN A 400 -8.13 -20.79 19.55
C GLN A 400 -6.94 -20.18 18.80
N SER A 401 -7.19 -19.16 17.97
CA SER A 401 -6.14 -18.43 17.28
C SER A 401 -5.28 -17.64 18.28
N GLY A 402 -3.98 -17.94 18.32
CA GLY A 402 -2.99 -17.24 19.13
C GLY A 402 -2.42 -15.99 18.47
N SER A 403 -2.82 -15.68 17.24
CA SER A 403 -2.39 -14.50 16.51
C SER A 403 -3.28 -13.30 16.83
N LYS A 404 -2.70 -12.28 17.46
CA LYS A 404 -3.13 -10.91 17.13
C LYS A 404 -2.88 -10.71 15.62
N PRO A 405 -3.75 -10.00 14.88
CA PRO A 405 -3.36 -9.49 13.57
C PRO A 405 -1.97 -8.86 13.72
N SER A 406 -1.04 -9.21 12.84
CA SER A 406 0.31 -8.68 12.90
C SER A 406 0.24 -7.14 12.97
N ASP A 407 0.79 -6.56 14.04
CA ASP A 407 1.04 -5.11 14.18
C ASP A 407 2.00 -4.59 13.08
N ASP A 408 2.51 -5.46 12.20
CA ASP A 408 3.49 -5.17 11.15
C ASP A 408 3.01 -4.23 10.02
N GLN A 409 1.81 -3.64 10.11
CA GLN A 409 1.40 -2.54 9.23
C GLN A 409 0.65 -1.39 9.92
N SER A 410 0.64 -1.30 11.27
CA SER A 410 0.22 -0.04 11.93
C SER A 410 1.27 1.08 11.82
N GLY A 411 2.43 0.82 11.20
CA GLY A 411 3.40 1.84 10.81
C GLY A 411 3.45 2.03 9.29
N ASP A 412 3.17 3.25 8.83
CA ASP A 412 3.22 3.72 7.45
C ASP A 412 2.05 3.33 6.52
N GLN A 413 0.84 3.77 6.87
CA GLN A 413 -0.08 4.35 5.88
C GLN A 413 0.28 5.82 5.55
N SER A 414 1.44 6.29 6.02
CA SER A 414 2.00 7.57 5.68
C SER A 414 2.37 7.56 4.19
N ALA A 415 1.82 8.53 3.49
CA ALA A 415 2.10 8.79 2.09
C ALA A 415 3.20 9.83 1.94
#